data_AF-X0ZSU0-F1
#
_entry.id   AF-X0ZSU0-F1
#
_cell.length_a   1.000
_cell.length_b   1.000
_cell.length_c   1.000
_cell.angle_alpha   90.00
_cell.angle_beta   90.00
_cell.angle_gamma   90.00
#
_symmetry.space_group_name_H-M   'P 1'
#
loop_
_entity.id
_entity.type
_entity.pdbx_description
1 polymer ?
#
loop_
_entity_poly.entity_id
_entity_poly.type
_entity_poly.pdbx_seq_one_letter_code
_entity_poly.pdbx_strand_id
1 'polypeptide(L)'
;MEKYNKGSKYREIDERVLVARSKRGDKAAFEGLVKQFSKYVYTTAFFILRDTHEAEDVSQEVFVKVYLSIKGFRGLSSFKTWIRKLTVNTCIDKLRLYSKIKDKKVSLDKITEEHEVVFTKFSQSLEK
;
A
#
# COMPACT_ATOMS: atom_id res chain seq x y z
N MET A 1 5.65 9.72 45.32
CA MET A 1 5.97 10.01 43.92
C MET A 1 6.69 8.80 43.35
N GLU A 2 5.95 7.87 42.76
CA GLU A 2 6.50 6.63 42.21
C GLU A 2 5.93 6.47 40.80
N LYS A 3 6.65 7.03 39.83
CA LYS A 3 6.21 7.08 38.42
C LYS A 3 6.57 5.75 37.75
N TYR A 4 5.57 4.86 37.73
CA TYR A 4 5.29 3.83 36.72
C TYR A 4 6.42 3.52 35.74
N ASN A 5 7.25 2.56 36.14
CA ASN A 5 8.13 1.81 35.27
C ASN A 5 7.29 0.86 34.41
N LYS A 6 6.80 1.33 33.25
CA LYS A 6 6.12 0.50 32.24
C LYS A 6 7.19 -0.28 31.45
N GLY A 7 7.67 -1.36 32.07
CA GLY A 7 8.53 -2.34 31.43
C GLY A 7 7.77 -3.14 30.37
N SER A 8 8.14 -2.91 29.10
CA SER A 8 8.18 -3.89 27.99
C SER A 8 8.49 -3.14 26.69
N LYS A 9 9.68 -2.53 26.62
CA LYS A 9 10.17 -1.80 25.44
C LYS A 9 10.94 -2.77 24.55
N TYR A 10 10.27 -3.78 23.98
CA TYR A 10 10.87 -4.59 22.93
C TYR A 10 11.37 -3.65 21.83
N ARG A 11 12.63 -3.79 21.43
CA ARG A 11 13.28 -2.97 20.42
C ARG A 11 12.56 -3.16 19.09
N GLU A 12 11.54 -2.36 18.82
CA GLU A 12 11.02 -2.22 17.46
C GLU A 12 12.21 -1.77 16.60
N ILE A 13 12.52 -2.55 15.56
CA ILE A 13 13.67 -2.28 14.70
C ILE A 13 13.45 -0.90 14.07
N ASP A 14 14.47 -0.05 14.10
CA ASP A 14 14.39 1.32 13.56
C ASP A 14 13.93 1.32 12.09
N GLU A 15 12.90 2.12 11.80
CA GLU A 15 12.33 2.35 10.46
C GLU A 15 13.44 2.58 9.43
N ARG A 16 14.46 3.37 9.77
CA ARG A 16 15.56 3.71 8.86
C ARG A 16 16.41 2.50 8.50
N VAL A 17 16.65 1.62 9.47
CA VAL A 17 17.42 0.38 9.27
C VAL A 17 16.62 -0.58 8.39
N LEU A 18 15.32 -0.72 8.65
CA LEU A 18 14.43 -1.54 7.83
C LEU A 18 14.42 -1.02 6.39
N VAL A 19 14.20 0.27 6.17
CA VAL A 19 14.24 0.89 4.82
C VAL A 19 15.58 0.63 4.13
N ALA A 20 16.70 0.87 4.81
CA ALA A 20 18.03 0.68 4.20
C ALA A 20 18.29 -0.77 3.79
N ARG A 21 17.84 -1.74 4.59
CA ARG A 21 17.95 -3.18 4.28
C ARG A 21 16.98 -3.59 3.16
N SER A 22 15.74 -3.13 3.19
CA SER A 22 14.75 -3.41 2.14
C SER A 22 15.18 -2.86 0.79
N LYS A 23 15.87 -1.71 0.74
CA LYS A 23 16.47 -1.19 -0.51
C LYS A 23 17.49 -2.15 -1.14
N ARG A 24 18.12 -3.01 -0.34
CA ARG A 24 19.06 -4.04 -0.80
C ARG A 24 18.40 -5.38 -1.14
N GLY A 25 17.06 -5.46 -1.08
CA GLY A 25 16.32 -6.69 -1.36
C GLY A 25 16.14 -7.62 -0.16
N ASP A 26 16.43 -7.16 1.06
CA ASP A 26 16.22 -7.94 2.27
C ASP A 26 14.72 -8.09 2.58
N LYS A 27 14.19 -9.30 2.36
CA LYS A 27 12.78 -9.64 2.54
C LYS A 27 12.33 -9.53 4.00
N ALA A 28 13.15 -9.98 4.96
CA ALA A 28 12.82 -9.91 6.37
C ALA A 28 12.73 -8.45 6.86
N ALA A 29 13.60 -7.58 6.35
CA ALA A 29 13.50 -6.15 6.62
C ALA A 29 12.22 -5.54 6.04
N PHE A 30 11.82 -5.97 4.84
CA PHE A 30 10.57 -5.51 4.23
C PHE A 30 9.33 -6.00 4.99
N GLU A 31 9.31 -7.26 5.44
CA GLU A 31 8.27 -7.77 6.34
C GLU A 31 8.17 -6.95 7.62
N GLY A 32 9.30 -6.50 8.17
CA GLY A 32 9.35 -5.56 9.29
C GLY A 32 8.63 -4.24 8.98
N LEU A 33 8.85 -3.66 7.80
CA LEU A 33 8.12 -2.46 7.35
C LEU A 33 6.62 -2.72 7.21
N VAL A 34 6.24 -3.84 6.58
CA VAL A 34 4.83 -4.20 6.41
C VAL A 34 4.16 -4.33 7.77
N LYS A 35 4.78 -5.04 8.72
CA LYS A 35 4.26 -5.20 10.08
C LYS A 35 4.08 -3.84 10.78
N GLN A 36 5.08 -2.96 10.70
CA GLN A 36 5.06 -1.65 11.35
C GLN A 36 4.01 -0.69 10.76
N PHE A 37 3.79 -0.73 9.44
CA PHE A 37 2.94 0.24 8.74
C PHE A 37 1.56 -0.29 8.35
N SER A 38 1.29 -1.60 8.44
CA SER A 38 0.03 -2.25 8.04
C SER A 38 -1.20 -1.53 8.59
N LYS A 39 -1.28 -1.37 9.91
CA LYS A 39 -2.39 -0.68 10.58
C LYS A 39 -2.54 0.77 10.12
N TYR A 40 -1.44 1.47 9.91
CA TYR A 40 -1.46 2.88 9.50
C TYR A 40 -1.97 3.06 8.06
N VAL A 41 -1.48 2.23 7.14
CA VAL A 41 -1.91 2.22 5.74
C VAL A 41 -3.40 1.87 5.66
N TYR A 42 -3.80 0.77 6.29
CA TYR A 42 -5.21 0.34 6.34
C TYR A 42 -6.13 1.41 6.91
N THR A 43 -5.78 1.97 8.07
CA THR A 43 -6.60 3.00 8.71
C THR A 43 -6.73 4.24 7.80
N THR A 44 -5.64 4.64 7.15
CA THR A 44 -5.65 5.77 6.21
C THR A 44 -6.56 5.49 5.02
N ALA A 45 -6.44 4.30 4.41
CA ALA A 45 -7.27 3.89 3.29
C ALA A 45 -8.76 3.80 3.68
N PHE A 46 -9.06 3.20 4.83
CA PHE A 46 -10.41 3.10 5.37
C PHE A 46 -11.07 4.47 5.58
N PHE A 47 -10.34 5.46 6.12
CA PHE A 47 -10.90 6.80 6.29
C PHE A 47 -11.26 7.48 4.96
N ILE A 48 -10.58 7.13 3.87
CA ILE A 48 -10.82 7.70 2.54
C ILE A 48 -11.93 6.94 1.81
N LEU A 49 -11.88 5.61 1.83
CA LEU A 49 -12.74 4.74 1.02
C LEU A 49 -14.05 4.38 1.73
N ARG A 50 -14.07 4.40 3.08
CA ARG A 50 -15.21 4.03 3.92
C ARG A 50 -15.74 2.61 3.68
N ASP A 51 -14.90 1.74 3.14
CA ASP A 51 -15.19 0.33 2.87
C ASP A 51 -14.00 -0.51 3.36
N THR A 52 -14.30 -1.62 4.05
CA THR A 52 -13.29 -2.48 4.67
C THR A 52 -12.54 -3.34 3.66
N HIS A 53 -13.23 -3.87 2.65
CA HIS A 53 -12.62 -4.68 1.60
C HIS A 53 -11.73 -3.82 0.71
N GLU A 54 -12.21 -2.65 0.32
CA GLU A 54 -11.42 -1.70 -0.47
C GLU A 54 -10.18 -1.20 0.29
N ALA A 55 -10.32 -0.97 1.60
CA ALA A 55 -9.18 -0.58 2.43
C ALA A 55 -8.13 -1.70 2.52
N GLU A 56 -8.55 -2.96 2.58
CA GLU A 56 -7.66 -4.12 2.57
C GLU A 56 -6.93 -4.25 1.22
N ASP A 57 -7.67 -4.22 0.12
CA ASP A 57 -7.13 -4.30 -1.25
C ASP A 57 -6.11 -3.18 -1.51
N VAL A 58 -6.49 -1.92 -1.20
CA VAL A 58 -5.58 -0.78 -1.36
C VAL A 58 -4.36 -0.90 -0.46
N SER A 59 -4.50 -1.45 0.75
CA SER A 59 -3.34 -1.65 1.62
C SER A 59 -2.34 -2.62 1.01
N GLN A 60 -2.81 -3.72 0.44
CA GLN A 60 -1.96 -4.69 -0.25
C GLN A 60 -1.28 -4.04 -1.47
N GLU A 61 -2.04 -3.34 -2.31
CA GLU A 61 -1.51 -2.63 -3.48
C GLU A 61 -0.43 -1.60 -3.09
N VAL A 62 -0.64 -0.86 -2.00
CA VAL A 62 0.33 0.10 -1.48
C VAL A 62 1.64 -0.60 -1.10
N PHE A 63 1.60 -1.75 -0.43
CA PHE A 63 2.83 -2.46 -0.07
C PHE A 63 3.55 -3.03 -1.30
N VAL A 64 2.83 -3.47 -2.33
CA VAL A 64 3.44 -3.82 -3.63
C VAL A 64 4.14 -2.61 -4.25
N LYS A 65 3.47 -1.45 -4.31
CA LYS A 65 4.07 -0.20 -4.81
C LYS A 65 5.29 0.22 -4.00
N VAL A 66 5.23 0.10 -2.68
CA VAL A 66 6.38 0.36 -1.78
C VAL A 66 7.53 -0.56 -2.15
N TYR A 67 7.30 -1.88 -2.24
CA TYR A 67 8.35 -2.85 -2.58
C TYR A 67 9.04 -2.51 -3.90
N LEU A 68 8.27 -2.16 -4.93
CA LEU A 68 8.80 -1.82 -6.26
C LEU A 68 9.56 -0.49 -6.28
N SER A 69 9.15 0.49 -5.46
CA SER A 69 9.68 1.85 -5.49
C SER A 69 10.68 2.19 -4.38
N ILE A 70 10.86 1.32 -3.37
CA ILE A 70 11.67 1.60 -2.19
C ILE A 70 13.14 1.91 -2.53
N LYS A 71 13.70 1.29 -3.58
CA LYS A 71 15.05 1.59 -4.08
C LYS A 71 15.23 3.07 -4.44
N GLY A 72 14.19 3.70 -4.99
CA GLY A 72 14.15 5.11 -5.36
C GLY A 72 13.88 6.07 -4.20
N PHE A 73 13.54 5.58 -3.00
CA PHE A 73 13.29 6.44 -1.85
C PHE A 73 14.59 7.13 -1.39
N ARG A 74 14.62 8.47 -1.53
CA ARG A 74 15.79 9.31 -1.26
C ARG A 74 15.93 9.79 0.19
N GLY A 75 14.92 9.56 1.04
CA GLY A 75 14.96 10.00 2.44
C GLY A 75 14.78 11.52 2.65
N LEU A 76 14.32 12.26 1.63
CA LEU A 76 14.00 13.70 1.74
C LEU A 76 12.81 13.99 2.67
N SER A 77 12.01 12.97 2.98
CA SER A 77 10.94 12.98 3.97
C SER A 77 11.02 11.71 4.82
N SER A 78 10.28 11.64 5.93
CA SER A 78 10.12 10.36 6.65
C SER A 78 9.45 9.31 5.76
N PHE A 79 9.74 8.03 6.01
CA PHE A 79 9.11 6.94 5.27
C PHE A 79 7.60 6.92 5.53
N LYS A 80 7.17 7.18 6.77
CA LYS A 80 5.76 7.40 7.12
C LYS A 80 5.06 8.46 6.24
N THR A 81 5.73 9.57 5.92
CA THR A 81 5.15 10.60 5.03
C THR A 81 5.04 10.10 3.60
N TRP A 82 6.06 9.39 3.13
CA TRP A 82 6.11 8.87 1.77
C TRP A 82 5.07 7.75 1.53
N ILE A 83 4.96 6.78 2.44
CA ILE A 83 3.94 5.71 2.35
C ILE A 83 2.52 6.27 2.46
N ARG A 84 2.32 7.33 3.26
CA ARG A 84 1.02 8.04 3.30
C ARG A 84 0.66 8.63 1.95
N LYS A 85 1.61 9.27 1.24
CA LYS A 85 1.37 9.82 -0.11
C LYS A 85 0.98 8.72 -1.09
N LEU A 86 1.69 7.58 -1.08
CA LEU A 86 1.34 6.42 -1.89
C LEU A 86 -0.07 5.89 -1.58
N THR A 87 -0.43 5.82 -0.29
CA THR A 87 -1.75 5.38 0.16
C THR A 87 -2.85 6.31 -0.35
N VAL A 88 -2.73 7.61 -0.09
CA VAL A 88 -3.72 8.61 -0.53
C VAL A 88 -3.89 8.61 -2.04
N ASN A 89 -2.79 8.57 -2.80
CA ASN A 89 -2.85 8.53 -4.26
C ASN A 89 -3.57 7.27 -4.75
N THR A 90 -3.27 6.11 -4.17
CA THR A 90 -3.92 4.84 -4.55
C THR A 90 -5.41 4.87 -4.24
N CYS A 91 -5.83 5.41 -3.09
CA CYS A 91 -7.25 5.60 -2.79
C CYS A 91 -7.94 6.54 -3.80
N ILE A 92 -7.30 7.66 -4.17
CA ILE A 92 -7.85 8.62 -5.14
C ILE A 92 -8.01 7.96 -6.51
N ASP A 93 -7.03 7.18 -6.95
CA ASP A 93 -7.11 6.46 -8.22
C ASP A 93 -8.24 5.43 -8.21
N LYS A 94 -8.44 4.71 -7.09
CA LYS A 94 -9.58 3.79 -6.92
C LYS A 94 -10.92 4.52 -6.99
N LEU A 95 -11.06 5.65 -6.29
CA LEU A 95 -12.28 6.47 -6.33
C LEU A 95 -12.57 7.02 -7.73
N ARG A 96 -11.54 7.44 -8.47
CA ARG A 96 -11.68 7.88 -9.86
C ARG A 96 -12.17 6.78 -10.77
N LEU A 97 -11.70 5.54 -10.59
CA LEU A 97 -12.22 4.38 -11.32
C LEU A 97 -13.70 4.16 -11.00
N TYR A 98 -14.10 4.32 -9.74
CA TYR A 98 -15.51 4.19 -9.34
C TYR A 98 -16.40 5.29 -9.87
N SER A 99 -15.94 6.54 -9.91
CA SER A 99 -16.67 7.61 -10.58
C SER A 99 -16.83 7.32 -12.07
N LYS A 100 -15.76 6.90 -12.76
CA LYS A 100 -15.84 6.50 -14.17
C LYS A 100 -16.78 5.32 -14.40
N ILE A 101 -16.74 4.31 -13.54
CA ILE A 101 -17.64 3.15 -13.61
C ILE A 101 -19.07 3.56 -13.29
N LYS A 102 -19.31 4.53 -12.40
CA LYS A 102 -20.64 5.06 -12.11
C LYS A 102 -21.21 5.86 -13.28
N ASP A 103 -20.39 6.73 -13.89
CA ASP A 103 -20.73 7.48 -15.09
C ASP A 103 -20.97 6.54 -16.28
N LYS A 104 -20.17 5.47 -16.37
CA LYS A 104 -20.33 4.40 -17.36
C LYS A 104 -21.42 3.39 -16.94
N LYS A 105 -21.93 3.40 -15.69
CA LYS A 105 -23.00 2.49 -15.20
C LYS A 105 -24.38 2.91 -15.66
N VAL A 106 -24.52 4.17 -16.03
CA VAL A 106 -25.59 4.62 -16.92
C VAL A 106 -25.52 3.92 -18.31
N SER A 107 -24.43 3.18 -18.59
CA SER A 107 -24.16 2.47 -19.85
C SER A 107 -23.66 1.00 -19.67
N LEU A 108 -23.62 0.42 -18.46
CA LEU A 108 -22.94 -0.88 -18.16
C LEU A 108 -23.82 -2.14 -18.22
N ASP A 109 -24.99 -2.11 -18.84
CA ASP A 109 -25.68 -3.35 -19.26
C ASP A 109 -24.90 -4.14 -20.35
N LYS A 110 -23.66 -3.74 -20.69
CA LYS A 110 -22.90 -4.25 -21.84
C LYS A 110 -21.46 -4.74 -21.60
N ILE A 111 -20.91 -4.75 -20.37
CA ILE A 111 -19.45 -4.99 -20.17
C ILE A 111 -19.15 -6.13 -19.19
N THR A 112 -19.80 -7.28 -19.37
CA THR A 112 -19.38 -8.55 -18.75
C THR A 112 -18.30 -9.29 -19.55
N GLU A 113 -17.93 -8.83 -20.75
CA GLU A 113 -17.02 -9.55 -21.66
C GLU A 113 -15.53 -9.15 -21.60
N GLU A 114 -15.14 -8.05 -20.94
CA GLU A 114 -13.74 -7.55 -21.04
C GLU A 114 -12.75 -8.07 -19.99
N HIS A 115 -13.20 -8.82 -18.96
CA HIS A 115 -12.33 -9.26 -17.86
C HIS A 115 -11.30 -10.33 -18.24
N GLU A 116 -11.46 -11.02 -19.37
CA GLU A 116 -10.51 -12.04 -19.84
C GLU A 116 -9.22 -11.45 -20.46
N VAL A 117 -9.23 -10.18 -20.87
CA VAL A 117 -8.15 -9.58 -21.69
C VAL A 117 -6.99 -9.03 -20.85
N VAL A 118 -7.26 -8.61 -19.61
CA VAL A 118 -6.26 -7.96 -18.74
C VAL A 118 -5.30 -8.98 -18.12
N PHE A 119 -5.79 -10.17 -17.79
CA PHE A 119 -4.98 -11.24 -17.20
C PHE A 119 -3.94 -11.81 -18.20
N THR A 120 -4.28 -11.82 -19.49
CA THR A 120 -3.43 -12.32 -20.58
C THR A 120 -2.25 -11.39 -20.87
N LYS A 121 -2.45 -10.06 -20.80
CA LYS A 121 -1.38 -9.08 -21.04
C LYS A 121 -0.35 -9.00 -19.91
N PHE A 122 -0.76 -9.26 -18.67
CA PHE A 122 0.15 -9.27 -17.54
C PHE A 122 1.07 -10.51 -17.54
N SER A 123 0.53 -11.66 -17.95
CA SER A 123 1.28 -12.92 -18.03
C SER A 123 2.37 -12.90 -19.11
N GLN A 124 2.11 -12.29 -20.27
CA GLN A 124 3.08 -12.20 -21.38
C GLN A 124 4.28 -11.27 -21.11
N SER A 125 4.21 -10.39 -20.12
CA SER A 125 5.28 -9.44 -19.81
C SER A 125 6.33 -9.98 -18.84
N LEU A 126 6.11 -11.17 -18.25
CA LEU A 126 6.99 -11.77 -17.24
C LEU A 126 7.92 -12.86 -17.78
N GLU A 127 7.82 -13.22 -19.07
CA GLU A 127 8.65 -14.24 -19.74
C GLU A 127 9.74 -13.64 -20.66
N LYS A 128 10.08 -12.35 -20.53
CA LYS A 128 11.18 -11.71 -21.28
C LYS A 128 12.28 -11.16 -20.39
#